data_AF-A0A967WSC7-F1
#
_entry.id   AF-A0A967WSC7-F1
#
_cell.length_a   1.000
_cell.length_b   1.000
_cell.length_c   1.000
_cell.angle_alpha   90.00
_cell.angle_beta   90.00
_cell.angle_gamma   90.00
#
_symmetry.space_group_name_H-M   'P 1'
#
loop_
_entity.id
_entity.type
_entity.pdbx_description
1 polymer ?
#
loop_
_entity_poly.entity_id
_entity_poly.type
_entity_poly.pdbx_seq_one_letter_code
_entity_poly.pdbx_strand_id
1 'polypeptide(L)' 'MLAKAEEMIGLARQMPGLEIQLISGESVDALKLALLGSPGTPVGTTIRW' A
#
# COMPACT_ATOMS: atom_id res chain seq x y z
N MET A 1 -11.37 -0.05 8.47
CA MET A 1 -10.60 -0.61 7.34
C MET A 1 -11.18 -0.19 6.00
N LEU A 2 -12.46 -0.48 5.71
CA LEU A 2 -13.11 -0.15 4.42
C LEU A 2 -13.01 1.33 4.02
N ALA A 3 -13.39 2.26 4.92
CA ALA A 3 -13.33 3.70 4.64
C ALA A 3 -11.93 4.20 4.23
N LYS A 4 -10.87 3.67 4.85
CA LYS A 4 -9.48 4.05 4.53
C LYS A 4 -9.06 3.52 3.16
N ALA A 5 -9.53 2.32 2.77
CA ALA A 5 -9.27 1.79 1.44
C ALA A 5 -10.00 2.62 0.37
N GLU A 6 -11.23 3.04 0.62
CA GLU A 6 -12.02 3.88 -0.29
C GLU A 6 -11.36 5.25 -0.54
N GLU A 7 -10.86 5.90 0.51
CA GLU A 7 -10.10 7.16 0.39
C GLU A 7 -8.83 6.99 -0.45
N MET A 8 -8.06 5.92 -0.21
CA MET A 8 -6.84 5.64 -0.98
C MET A 8 -7.14 5.33 -2.45
N ILE A 9 -8.23 4.61 -2.73
CA ILE A 9 -8.70 4.37 -4.10
C ILE A 9 -9.08 5.70 -4.76
N GLY A 10 -9.75 6.60 -4.04
CA GLY A 10 -10.06 7.94 -4.52
C GLY A 10 -8.81 8.73 -4.92
N LEU A 11 -7.76 8.66 -4.11
CA LEU A 11 -6.47 9.30 -4.38
C LEU A 11 -5.75 8.69 -5.59
N ALA A 12 -5.66 7.36 -5.67
CA ALA A 12 -5.06 6.69 -6.83
C ALA A 12 -5.77 7.03 -8.15
N ARG A 13 -7.10 7.19 -8.11
CA ARG A 13 -7.90 7.62 -9.27
C ARG A 13 -7.62 9.06 -9.72
N GLN A 14 -7.32 9.95 -8.78
CA GLN A 14 -7.03 11.36 -9.08
C GLN A 14 -5.60 11.58 -9.56
N MET A 15 -4.69 10.63 -9.31
CA MET A 15 -3.28 10.74 -9.63
C MET A 15 -2.81 9.52 -10.46
N PRO A 16 -2.94 9.58 -11.80
CA PRO A 16 -2.51 8.49 -12.67
C PRO A 16 -1.04 8.12 -12.44
N GLY A 17 -0.77 6.83 -12.24
CA GLY A 17 0.57 6.31 -11.96
C GLY A 17 0.95 6.31 -10.48
N LEU A 18 0.07 6.74 -9.57
CA LEU A 18 0.27 6.60 -8.13
C LEU A 18 0.02 5.14 -7.70
N GLU A 19 1.04 4.51 -7.13
CA GLU A 19 0.93 3.21 -6.46
C GLU A 19 0.84 3.41 -4.95
N ILE A 20 -0.19 2.83 -4.32
CA ILE A 20 -0.39 2.92 -2.88
C ILE A 20 -0.23 1.53 -2.27
N GLN A 21 0.64 1.41 -1.27
CA GLN A 21 0.84 0.18 -0.51
C GLN A 21 0.31 0.35 0.92
N LEU A 22 -0.65 -0.49 1.29
CA LEU A 22 -1.21 -0.59 2.62
C LEU A 22 -0.48 -1.67 3.40
N ILE A 23 0.27 -1.28 4.43
CA ILE A 23 1.01 -2.19 5.32
C ILE A 23 0.39 -2.24 6.72
N SER A 24 0.50 -3.38 7.41
CA SER A 24 0.10 -3.47 8.82
C SER A 24 1.14 -2.80 9.72
N GLY A 25 0.69 -1.96 10.65
CA GLY A 25 1.54 -1.36 11.67
C GLY A 25 1.90 -2.29 12.83
N GLU A 26 1.33 -3.49 12.89
CA GLU A 26 1.54 -4.44 13.98
C GLU A 26 2.82 -5.28 13.80
N SER A 27 3.38 -5.30 12.60
CA SER A 27 4.61 -6.02 12.29
C SER A 27 5.82 -5.10 12.39
N VAL A 28 6.77 -5.47 13.26
CA VAL A 28 7.92 -4.67 13.71
C VAL A 28 8.87 -4.27 12.57
N ASP A 29 8.75 -4.85 11.38
CA ASP A 29 9.58 -4.50 10.21
C ASP A 29 8.76 -4.27 8.92
N ALA A 30 7.43 -4.16 9.00
CA ALA A 30 6.59 -4.05 7.79
C ALA A 30 6.94 -2.83 6.93
N LEU A 31 7.21 -1.68 7.54
CA LEU A 31 7.63 -0.49 6.80
C LEU A 31 8.99 -0.68 6.13
N LYS A 32 9.95 -1.26 6.85
CA LYS A 32 11.29 -1.51 6.34
C LYS A 32 11.27 -2.50 5.16
N LEU A 33 10.48 -3.58 5.27
CA LEU A 33 10.32 -4.58 4.21
C LEU A 33 9.61 -3.99 2.98
N ALA A 34 8.61 -3.14 3.18
CA ALA A 34 7.93 -2.43 2.10
C ALA A 34 8.89 -1.50 1.33
N LEU A 35 9.73 -0.75 2.04
CA LEU A 35 10.69 0.19 1.45
C LEU A 35 11.89 -0.50 0.79
N LEU A 36 12.37 -1.61 1.36
CA LEU A 36 13.52 -2.36 0.84
C LEU A 36 13.18 -3.23 -0.37
N GLY A 37 11.89 -3.43 -0.66
CA GLY A 37 11.41 -3.94 -1.94
C GLY A 37 12.03 -5.27 -2.35
N SER A 38 11.61 -6.37 -1.72
CA SER A 38 11.81 -7.69 -2.34
C SER A 38 10.74 -7.91 -3.41
N PRO A 39 11.10 -7.98 -4.71
CA PRO A 39 10.15 -8.38 -5.74
C PRO A 39 9.72 -9.83 -5.47
N GLY A 40 8.53 -10.01 -4.89
CA GLY A 40 7.95 -11.33 -4.64
C GLY A 40 7.34 -11.56 -3.26
N THR A 41 7.50 -10.65 -2.30
CA THR A 41 6.84 -10.77 -0.98
C THR A 41 5.83 -9.64 -0.79
N PRO A 42 4.52 -9.90 -0.88
CA PRO A 42 3.51 -8.89 -0.56
C PRO A 42 3.57 -8.57 0.94
N VAL A 43 4.17 -7.45 1.30
CA VAL A 43 4.20 -6.91 2.69
C VAL A 43 2.83 -6.30 3.07
N GLY A 44 1.88 -6.29 2.13
CA GLY A 44 0.54 -5.74 2.32
C GLY A 44 -0.26 -5.70 1.02
N THR A 45 -1.28 -4.85 0.99
CA THR A 45 -2.19 -4.70 -0.15
C THR A 45 -1.72 -3.55 -1.03
N THR A 46 -1.58 -3.81 -2.34
CA THR A 46 -1.22 -2.77 -3.32
C THR A 46 -2.45 -2.33 -4.10
N ILE A 47 -2.69 -1.03 -4.17
CA ILE A 47 -3.77 -0.41 -4.94
C ILE A 47 -3.14 0.29 -6.15
N ARG A 48 -3.57 -0.13 -7.34
CA ARG A 48 -3.19 0.44 -8.64
C ARG A 48 -4.46 0.80 -9.40
N TRP A 49 -4.46 1.94 -10.11
CA TRP A 49 -5.56 2.39 -10.94
C TRP A 49 -5.03 2.96 -12.26
#